data_AF-A0A2S4V5D1-F1
#
_entry.id   AF-A0A2S4V5D1-F1
#
_cell.length_a   1.000
_cell.length_b   1.000
_cell.length_c   1.000
_cell.angle_alpha   90.00
_cell.angle_beta   90.00
_cell.angle_gamma   90.00
#
_symmetry.space_group_name_H-M   'P 1'
#
loop_
_entity.id
_entity.type
_entity.pdbx_description
1 polymer ?
#
loop_
_entity_poly.entity_id
_entity_poly.type
_entity_poly.pdbx_seq_one_letter_code
_entity_poly.pdbx_strand_id
1 'polypeptide(L)'
;MPGPIFNKIEVKPGESGLTLMEFREHAGHAMGVTDKHMDRFVNRYVIDFPRPFSMETKGDLQGLYEEHLAWLQPNKDIEDNSAQVLALKEKLGQIREKSQPNEEVALKEYWERLESLDEAGFSKEDQYDWYLWKAAQHWRSIYKDTEKLDIDHLVSEFMSVAKDDSRLKDNIYVKEWKNGNPEENETIIRLVEGLKQHNKTDPGTTGGVS
;
A
#
# COMPACT_ATOMS: atom_id res chain seq x y z
N MET A 1 -20.85 -21.83 5.71
CA MET A 1 -21.14 -20.40 5.55
C MET A 1 -20.78 -20.05 4.12
N PRO A 2 -21.66 -19.44 3.32
CA PRO A 2 -21.26 -18.93 2.01
C PRO A 2 -20.23 -17.80 2.23
N GLY A 3 -19.11 -17.87 1.50
CA GLY A 3 -17.98 -16.94 1.64
C GLY A 3 -18.30 -15.50 1.19
N PRO A 4 -17.40 -14.53 1.45
CA PRO A 4 -17.61 -13.16 1.03
C PRO A 4 -17.70 -13.09 -0.50
N ILE A 5 -18.68 -12.32 -0.98
CA ILE A 5 -19.06 -12.23 -2.38
C ILE A 5 -17.92 -11.54 -3.16
N PHE A 6 -17.09 -12.34 -3.80
CA PHE A 6 -16.10 -11.92 -4.80
C PHE A 6 -16.82 -11.39 -6.07
N ASN A 7 -16.28 -10.32 -6.67
CA ASN A 7 -16.34 -9.95 -8.11
C ASN A 7 -16.80 -8.52 -8.48
N LYS A 8 -16.64 -7.49 -7.64
CA LYS A 8 -16.57 -6.12 -8.18
C LYS A 8 -15.50 -5.27 -7.53
N ILE A 9 -14.33 -5.38 -8.12
CA ILE A 9 -13.22 -4.47 -7.91
C ILE A 9 -13.38 -3.22 -8.80
N GLU A 10 -13.98 -3.41 -9.98
CA GLU A 10 -14.17 -2.38 -11.00
C GLU A 10 -15.46 -1.58 -10.79
N VAL A 11 -15.34 -0.26 -10.90
CA VAL A 11 -16.46 0.68 -10.87
C VAL A 11 -17.25 0.55 -12.18
N LYS A 12 -18.55 0.33 -12.12
CA LYS A 12 -19.36 0.32 -13.35
C LYS A 12 -19.48 1.74 -13.91
N PRO A 13 -19.71 1.89 -15.24
CA PRO A 13 -19.99 3.19 -15.83
C PRO A 13 -21.13 3.92 -15.09
N GLY A 14 -20.83 5.10 -14.55
CA GLY A 14 -21.79 5.94 -13.81
C GLY A 14 -21.85 5.73 -12.29
N GLU A 15 -21.11 4.76 -11.74
CA GLU A 15 -20.93 4.59 -10.29
C GLU A 15 -19.79 5.49 -9.78
N SER A 16 -19.91 5.95 -8.52
CA SER A 16 -18.86 6.73 -7.87
C SER A 16 -17.76 5.81 -7.36
N GLY A 17 -16.52 6.02 -7.79
CA GLY A 17 -15.35 5.27 -7.33
C GLY A 17 -14.19 6.16 -6.94
N LEU A 18 -13.25 5.65 -6.15
CA LEU A 18 -12.06 6.39 -5.75
C LEU A 18 -10.80 5.69 -6.26
N THR A 19 -9.79 6.48 -6.61
CA THR A 19 -8.45 5.93 -6.80
C THR A 19 -7.89 5.55 -5.43
N LEU A 20 -6.88 4.68 -5.38
CA LEU A 20 -6.25 4.31 -4.10
C LEU A 20 -5.69 5.52 -3.36
N MET A 21 -5.23 6.55 -4.09
CA MET A 21 -4.71 7.78 -3.49
C MET A 21 -5.81 8.69 -2.97
N GLU A 22 -6.92 8.83 -3.70
CA GLU A 22 -8.08 9.55 -3.19
C GLU A 22 -8.69 8.85 -1.98
N PHE A 23 -8.71 7.51 -1.98
CA PHE A 23 -9.14 6.76 -0.80
C PHE A 23 -8.20 6.96 0.38
N ARG A 24 -6.88 6.86 0.16
CA ARG A 24 -5.85 7.14 1.17
C ARG A 24 -6.07 8.50 1.84
N GLU A 25 -6.31 9.53 1.05
CA GLU A 25 -6.50 10.90 1.53
C GLU A 25 -7.87 11.10 2.19
N HIS A 26 -8.96 10.82 1.46
CA HIS A 26 -10.31 11.13 1.92
C HIS A 26 -10.75 10.21 3.06
N ALA A 27 -10.51 8.90 2.96
CA ALA A 27 -10.90 7.96 4.00
C ALA A 27 -10.00 8.09 5.23
N GLY A 28 -8.70 8.34 5.02
CA GLY A 28 -7.76 8.65 6.10
C GLY A 28 -8.24 9.84 6.93
N HIS A 29 -8.56 10.95 6.26
CA HIS A 29 -9.10 12.15 6.90
C HIS A 29 -10.44 11.88 7.62
N ALA A 30 -11.41 11.27 6.93
CA ALA A 30 -12.74 11.02 7.47
C ALA A 30 -12.71 10.10 8.71
N MET A 31 -11.82 9.11 8.72
CA MET A 31 -11.71 8.15 9.83
C MET A 31 -10.73 8.59 10.93
N GLY A 32 -10.02 9.71 10.75
CA GLY A 32 -8.96 10.14 11.66
C GLY A 32 -7.77 9.17 11.69
N VAL A 33 -7.48 8.50 10.57
CA VAL A 33 -6.39 7.54 10.41
C VAL A 33 -5.19 8.24 9.80
N THR A 34 -4.01 8.08 10.40
CA THR A 34 -2.79 8.74 9.91
C THR A 34 -2.38 8.21 8.54
N ASP A 35 -1.78 9.08 7.73
CA ASP A 35 -1.13 8.76 6.45
C ASP A 35 -0.31 7.46 6.47
N LYS A 36 0.52 7.25 7.50
CA LYS A 36 1.33 6.04 7.65
C LYS A 36 0.51 4.75 7.67
N HIS A 37 -0.67 4.77 8.29
CA HIS A 37 -1.57 3.62 8.34
C HIS A 37 -2.33 3.43 7.02
N MET A 38 -2.74 4.52 6.39
CA MET A 38 -3.36 4.46 5.05
C MET A 38 -2.36 3.95 4.00
N ASP A 39 -1.09 4.36 4.08
CA ASP A 39 -0.01 3.88 3.19
C ASP A 39 0.20 2.37 3.33
N ARG A 40 0.19 1.83 4.55
CA ARG A 40 0.27 0.38 4.77
C ARG A 40 -0.90 -0.35 4.14
N PHE A 41 -2.12 0.18 4.28
CA PHE A 41 -3.29 -0.39 3.63
C PHE A 41 -3.15 -0.37 2.11
N VAL A 42 -2.81 0.77 1.51
CA VAL A 42 -2.63 0.92 0.06
C VAL A 42 -1.59 -0.08 -0.45
N ASN A 43 -0.44 -0.19 0.23
CA ASN A 43 0.62 -1.10 -0.18
C ASN A 43 0.17 -2.57 -0.12
N ARG A 44 -0.62 -2.94 0.89
CA ARG A 44 -1.18 -4.30 1.02
C ARG A 44 -2.26 -4.58 -0.01
N TYR A 45 -3.19 -3.65 -0.19
CA TYR A 45 -4.32 -3.80 -1.10
C TYR A 45 -3.86 -4.08 -2.55
N VAL A 46 -2.77 -3.45 -2.99
CA VAL A 46 -2.20 -3.64 -4.33
C VAL A 46 -1.75 -5.09 -4.59
N ILE A 47 -1.35 -5.85 -3.57
CA ILE A 47 -0.91 -7.24 -3.74
C ILE A 47 -2.09 -8.20 -3.97
N ASP A 48 -3.21 -7.93 -3.31
CA ASP A 48 -4.41 -8.77 -3.43
C ASP A 48 -5.19 -8.48 -4.73
N PHE A 49 -4.78 -7.44 -5.47
CA PHE A 49 -5.34 -7.11 -6.77
C PHE A 49 -4.79 -8.02 -7.87
N PRO A 50 -5.62 -8.55 -8.78
CA PRO A 50 -5.20 -9.54 -9.79
C PRO A 50 -4.26 -8.95 -10.87
N ARG A 51 -2.97 -8.74 -10.58
CA ARG A 51 -1.96 -8.16 -11.51
C ARG A 51 -0.51 -8.65 -11.21
N PRO A 52 0.45 -8.49 -12.15
CA PRO A 52 1.62 -9.37 -12.30
C PRO A 52 2.81 -9.10 -11.37
N PHE A 53 2.68 -8.19 -10.40
CA PHE A 53 3.78 -7.94 -9.46
C PHE A 53 3.90 -9.14 -8.53
N SER A 54 5.01 -9.84 -8.67
CA SER A 54 5.24 -11.13 -8.02
C SER A 54 6.70 -11.29 -7.66
N MET A 55 7.00 -12.30 -6.86
CA MET A 55 8.37 -12.69 -6.53
C MET A 55 9.22 -13.07 -7.77
N GLU A 56 8.58 -13.36 -8.90
CA GLU A 56 9.24 -13.64 -10.19
C GLU A 56 9.51 -12.37 -11.02
N THR A 57 9.02 -11.20 -10.59
CA THR A 57 9.36 -9.93 -11.23
C THR A 57 10.87 -9.72 -11.17
N LYS A 58 11.45 -9.33 -12.30
CA LYS A 58 12.89 -9.08 -12.39
C LYS A 58 13.22 -7.61 -12.23
N GLY A 59 14.38 -7.33 -11.67
CA GLY A 59 14.94 -6.00 -11.56
C GLY A 59 16.46 -6.03 -11.64
N ASP A 60 17.05 -4.90 -11.98
CA ASP A 60 18.49 -4.71 -11.87
C ASP A 60 18.90 -4.76 -10.39
N LEU A 61 19.88 -5.60 -10.06
CA LEU A 61 20.32 -5.84 -8.69
C LEU A 61 20.79 -4.56 -8.01
N GLN A 62 21.57 -3.72 -8.72
CA GLN A 62 22.05 -2.46 -8.16
C GLN A 62 20.87 -1.52 -7.85
N GLY A 63 19.94 -1.38 -8.79
CA GLY A 63 18.70 -0.63 -8.63
C GLY A 63 17.84 -1.14 -7.47
N LEU A 64 17.73 -2.45 -7.27
CA LEU A 64 16.99 -3.03 -6.14
C LEU A 64 17.59 -2.62 -4.79
N TYR A 65 18.92 -2.65 -4.64
CA TYR A 65 19.58 -2.15 -3.42
C TYR A 65 19.41 -0.63 -3.24
N GLU A 66 19.48 0.15 -4.31
CA GLU A 66 19.28 1.61 -4.28
C GLU A 66 17.84 1.98 -3.85
N GLU A 67 16.84 1.30 -4.41
CA GLU A 67 15.44 1.48 -4.05
C GLU A 67 15.15 1.05 -2.61
N HIS A 68 15.69 -0.08 -2.15
CA HIS A 68 15.55 -0.51 -0.76
C HIS A 68 16.18 0.49 0.19
N LEU A 69 17.38 1.00 -0.13
CA LEU A 69 18.01 2.05 0.65
C LEU A 69 17.16 3.32 0.71
N ALA A 70 16.53 3.72 -0.41
CA ALA A 70 15.65 4.89 -0.48
C ALA A 70 14.36 4.70 0.34
N TRP A 71 13.82 3.48 0.40
CA TRP A 71 12.70 3.14 1.26
C TRP A 71 13.10 3.12 2.74
N LEU A 72 14.26 2.56 3.07
CA LEU A 72 14.68 2.34 4.45
C LEU A 72 15.07 3.64 5.18
N GLN A 73 15.76 4.56 4.51
CA GLN A 73 16.26 5.82 5.11
C GLN A 73 15.20 6.71 5.79
N PRO A 74 14.01 6.94 5.20
CA PRO A 74 12.97 7.71 5.86
C PRO A 74 12.23 6.92 6.95
N ASN A 75 12.27 5.59 6.93
CA ASN A 75 11.53 4.70 7.85
C ASN A 75 12.32 4.40 9.13
N LYS A 76 12.62 5.43 9.92
CA LYS A 76 13.41 5.33 11.18
C LYS A 76 12.79 4.47 12.29
N ASP A 77 11.51 4.14 12.14
CA ASP A 77 10.79 3.31 13.12
C ASP A 77 11.05 1.81 12.93
N ILE A 78 11.81 1.42 11.90
CA ILE A 78 12.29 0.05 11.68
C ILE A 78 13.39 -0.25 12.69
N GLU A 79 13.32 -1.43 13.30
CA GLU A 79 14.33 -1.91 14.24
C GLU A 79 15.68 -2.06 13.51
N ASP A 80 16.77 -1.66 14.16
CA ASP A 80 18.13 -1.72 13.60
C ASP A 80 18.31 -1.00 12.25
N ASN A 81 17.44 -0.04 11.92
CA ASN A 81 17.46 0.73 10.67
C ASN A 81 18.86 1.23 10.28
N SER A 82 19.64 1.72 11.25
CA SER A 82 21.01 2.20 10.98
C SER A 82 21.97 1.09 10.55
N ALA A 83 21.86 -0.10 11.14
CA ALA A 83 22.66 -1.27 10.76
C ALA A 83 22.25 -1.78 9.38
N GLN A 84 20.94 -1.90 9.13
CA GLN A 84 20.41 -2.26 7.81
C GLN A 84 20.87 -1.27 6.72
N VAL A 85 20.80 0.04 6.96
CA VAL A 85 21.28 1.08 6.02
C VAL A 85 22.76 0.93 5.71
N LEU A 86 23.59 0.66 6.73
CA LEU A 86 25.03 0.44 6.54
C LEU A 86 25.30 -0.82 5.70
N ALA A 87 24.61 -1.92 6.00
CA ALA A 87 24.76 -3.17 5.27
C ALA A 87 24.37 -3.05 3.78
N LEU A 88 23.26 -2.38 3.47
CA LEU A 88 22.87 -2.13 2.07
C LEU A 88 23.90 -1.24 1.35
N LYS A 89 24.42 -0.20 2.01
CA LYS A 89 25.46 0.67 1.44
C LYS A 89 26.75 -0.09 1.14
N GLU A 90 27.18 -0.96 2.05
CA GLU A 90 28.37 -1.78 1.85
C GLU A 90 28.18 -2.75 0.68
N LYS A 91 27.04 -3.45 0.61
CA LYS A 91 26.73 -4.35 -0.51
C LYS A 91 26.64 -3.61 -1.84
N LEU A 92 26.01 -2.44 -1.86
CA LEU A 92 25.95 -1.60 -3.05
C LEU A 92 27.35 -1.14 -3.50
N GLY A 93 28.25 -0.83 -2.57
CA GLY A 93 29.66 -0.54 -2.85
C GLY A 93 30.37 -1.73 -3.51
N GLN A 94 30.22 -2.93 -2.93
CA GLN A 94 30.82 -4.16 -3.47
C GLN A 94 30.31 -4.49 -4.88
N ILE A 95 29.02 -4.29 -5.17
CA ILE A 95 28.43 -4.52 -6.50
C ILE A 95 29.02 -3.55 -7.53
N ARG A 96 29.14 -2.26 -7.16
CA ARG A 96 29.71 -1.21 -8.02
C ARG A 96 31.18 -1.45 -8.33
N GLU A 97 31.96 -1.86 -7.34
CA GLU A 97 33.38 -2.19 -7.52
C GLU A 97 33.59 -3.41 -8.41
N LYS A 98 32.75 -4.44 -8.27
CA LYS A 98 32.80 -5.66 -9.08
C LYS A 98 32.33 -5.47 -10.53
N SER A 99 31.89 -4.26 -10.91
CA SER A 99 31.39 -3.97 -12.26
C SER A 99 30.29 -4.94 -12.72
N GLN A 100 29.36 -5.27 -11.82
CA GLN A 100 28.12 -6.00 -12.14
C GLN A 100 26.89 -5.07 -12.22
N PRO A 101 26.94 -3.87 -12.85
CA PRO A 101 25.88 -2.86 -12.73
C PRO A 101 24.59 -3.19 -13.47
N ASN A 102 24.48 -4.38 -14.08
CA ASN A 102 23.33 -4.80 -14.90
C ASN A 102 22.93 -6.26 -14.61
N GLU A 103 23.24 -6.79 -13.43
CA GLU A 103 22.81 -8.14 -13.05
C GLU A 103 21.30 -8.13 -12.80
N GLU A 104 20.54 -8.78 -13.68
CA GLU A 104 19.10 -8.90 -13.53
C GLU A 104 18.77 -10.09 -12.62
N VAL A 105 18.05 -9.85 -11.53
CA VAL A 105 17.62 -10.87 -10.57
C VAL A 105 16.12 -10.83 -10.34
N ALA A 106 15.52 -11.97 -9.98
CA ALA A 106 14.14 -12.02 -9.51
C ALA A 106 14.03 -11.41 -8.10
N LEU A 107 12.87 -10.84 -7.74
CA LEU A 107 12.66 -10.31 -6.38
C LEU A 107 12.82 -11.37 -5.30
N LYS A 108 12.45 -12.62 -5.59
CA LYS A 108 12.70 -13.76 -4.70
C LYS A 108 14.18 -13.95 -4.40
N GLU A 109 15.01 -13.89 -5.43
CA GLU A 109 16.45 -14.04 -5.29
C GLU A 109 17.05 -12.86 -4.54
N TYR A 110 16.57 -11.64 -4.80
CA TYR A 110 16.96 -10.46 -4.03
C TYR A 110 16.59 -10.60 -2.54
N TRP A 111 15.40 -11.09 -2.24
CA TRP A 111 14.94 -11.40 -0.88
C TRP A 111 15.87 -12.40 -0.18
N GLU A 112 16.16 -13.53 -0.82
CA GLU A 112 17.08 -14.56 -0.29
C GLU A 112 18.50 -13.98 -0.04
N ARG A 113 18.96 -13.04 -0.87
CA ARG A 113 20.22 -12.33 -0.65
C ARG A 113 20.17 -11.39 0.56
N LEU A 114 19.03 -10.82 0.91
CA LEU A 114 18.87 -10.03 2.14
C LEU A 114 18.91 -10.89 3.39
N GLU A 115 18.32 -12.09 3.36
CA GLU A 115 18.42 -13.06 4.47
C GLU A 115 19.89 -13.45 4.75
N SER A 116 20.75 -13.46 3.72
CA SER A 116 22.20 -13.67 3.93
C SER A 116 22.90 -12.52 4.69
N LEU A 117 22.21 -11.40 4.91
CA LEU A 117 22.65 -10.26 5.72
C LEU A 117 22.02 -10.30 7.13
N ASP A 118 21.62 -11.47 7.64
CA ASP A 118 20.90 -11.64 8.92
C ASP A 118 21.53 -10.88 10.10
N GLU A 119 22.87 -10.74 10.16
CA GLU A 119 23.56 -9.98 11.22
C GLU A 119 23.23 -8.47 11.21
N ALA A 120 22.70 -7.95 10.10
CA ALA A 120 22.29 -6.55 9.94
C ALA A 120 20.85 -6.29 10.38
N GLY A 121 20.11 -7.31 10.83
CA GLY A 121 18.78 -7.17 11.42
C GLY A 121 17.63 -7.08 10.41
N PHE A 122 17.78 -7.63 9.20
CA PHE A 122 16.68 -7.67 8.22
C PHE A 122 15.59 -8.67 8.62
N SER A 123 14.61 -8.23 9.40
CA SER A 123 13.47 -9.08 9.75
C SER A 123 12.65 -9.45 8.50
N LYS A 124 11.98 -10.62 8.52
CA LYS A 124 11.06 -11.00 7.44
C LYS A 124 9.90 -10.02 7.27
N GLU A 125 9.51 -9.34 8.34
CA GLU A 125 8.46 -8.32 8.31
C GLU A 125 8.93 -7.07 7.55
N ASP A 126 10.14 -6.57 7.81
CA ASP A 126 10.69 -5.41 7.10
C ASP A 126 10.89 -5.70 5.61
N GLN A 127 11.39 -6.90 5.29
CA GLN A 127 11.55 -7.34 3.91
C GLN A 127 10.18 -7.40 3.19
N TYR A 128 9.14 -7.85 3.90
CA TYR A 128 7.78 -7.88 3.36
C TYR A 128 7.21 -6.48 3.16
N ASP A 129 7.41 -5.57 4.11
CA ASP A 129 6.98 -4.17 3.97
C ASP A 129 7.66 -3.46 2.80
N TRP A 130 8.94 -3.73 2.55
CA TRP A 130 9.63 -3.25 1.36
C TRP A 130 9.03 -3.83 0.07
N TYR A 131 8.75 -5.13 0.04
CA TYR A 131 8.12 -5.78 -1.11
C TYR A 131 6.73 -5.19 -1.39
N LEU A 132 5.91 -4.97 -0.36
CA LEU A 132 4.61 -4.30 -0.44
C LEU A 132 4.75 -2.88 -1.01
N TRP A 133 5.74 -2.12 -0.53
CA TRP A 133 6.03 -0.78 -1.05
C TRP A 133 6.43 -0.81 -2.53
N LYS A 134 7.29 -1.75 -2.94
CA LYS A 134 7.72 -1.90 -4.34
C LYS A 134 6.56 -2.30 -5.25
N ALA A 135 5.67 -3.17 -4.77
CA ALA A 135 4.43 -3.53 -5.46
C ALA A 135 3.56 -2.30 -5.72
N ALA A 136 3.40 -1.46 -4.70
CA ALA A 136 2.67 -0.20 -4.81
C ALA A 136 3.31 0.77 -5.82
N GLN A 137 4.64 0.90 -5.83
CA GLN A 137 5.32 1.74 -6.83
C GLN A 137 5.09 1.22 -8.26
N HIS A 138 5.17 -0.10 -8.46
CA HIS A 138 4.90 -0.71 -9.76
C HIS A 138 3.46 -0.45 -10.20
N TRP A 139 2.49 -0.62 -9.31
CA TRP A 139 1.09 -0.30 -9.56
C TRP A 139 0.91 1.16 -9.99
N ARG A 140 1.47 2.11 -9.22
CA ARG A 140 1.43 3.54 -9.53
C ARG A 140 2.04 3.84 -10.89
N SER A 141 3.10 3.14 -11.29
CA SER A 141 3.72 3.35 -12.60
C SER A 141 2.80 2.97 -13.78
N ILE A 142 1.99 1.91 -13.61
CA ILE A 142 1.09 1.42 -14.66
C ILE A 142 -0.21 2.22 -14.68
N TYR A 143 -0.82 2.39 -13.51
CA TYR A 143 -2.15 2.98 -13.38
C TYR A 143 -2.14 4.48 -13.13
N LYS A 144 -0.98 5.09 -12.85
CA LYS A 144 -0.83 6.52 -12.53
C LYS A 144 -1.83 7.03 -11.48
N ASP A 145 -2.27 6.14 -10.59
CA ASP A 145 -3.36 6.39 -9.65
C ASP A 145 -4.67 6.88 -10.32
N THR A 146 -4.97 6.45 -11.55
CA THR A 146 -6.19 6.82 -12.29
C THR A 146 -7.28 5.76 -12.26
N GLU A 147 -6.94 4.52 -11.88
CA GLU A 147 -7.93 3.44 -11.78
C GLU A 147 -8.88 3.72 -10.62
N LYS A 148 -10.17 3.84 -10.93
CA LYS A 148 -11.22 4.09 -9.93
C LYS A 148 -11.75 2.75 -9.44
N LEU A 149 -11.79 2.59 -8.13
CA LEU A 149 -12.21 1.38 -7.43
C LEU A 149 -13.51 1.62 -6.68
N ASP A 150 -14.28 0.55 -6.52
CA ASP A 150 -15.53 0.60 -5.78
C ASP A 150 -15.28 1.00 -4.31
N ILE A 151 -16.02 2.02 -3.85
CA ILE A 151 -15.82 2.62 -2.53
C ILE A 151 -16.21 1.62 -1.42
N ASP A 152 -17.29 0.88 -1.61
CA ASP A 152 -17.77 -0.09 -0.62
C ASP A 152 -16.74 -1.21 -0.44
N HIS A 153 -16.15 -1.68 -1.54
CA HIS A 153 -15.06 -2.65 -1.52
C HIS A 153 -13.80 -2.10 -0.82
N LEU A 154 -13.36 -0.88 -1.15
CA LEU A 154 -12.19 -0.26 -0.50
C LEU A 154 -12.36 -0.11 1.01
N VAL A 155 -13.55 0.33 1.45
CA VAL A 155 -13.87 0.42 2.88
C VAL A 155 -13.87 -0.97 3.51
N SER A 156 -14.49 -1.96 2.88
CA SER A 156 -14.53 -3.33 3.40
C SER A 156 -13.14 -3.94 3.59
N GLU A 157 -12.26 -3.82 2.59
CA GLU A 157 -10.89 -4.33 2.68
C GLU A 157 -10.09 -3.61 3.77
N PHE A 158 -10.22 -2.28 3.85
CA PHE A 158 -9.58 -1.51 4.92
C PHE A 158 -10.02 -1.98 6.30
N MET A 159 -11.33 -2.13 6.52
CA MET A 159 -11.88 -2.60 7.81
C MET A 159 -11.43 -4.04 8.12
N SER A 160 -11.35 -4.90 7.11
CA SER A 160 -10.89 -6.28 7.28
C SER A 160 -9.45 -6.35 7.79
N VAL A 161 -8.57 -5.46 7.31
CA VAL A 161 -7.19 -5.34 7.80
C VAL A 161 -7.14 -4.67 9.17
N ALA A 162 -7.89 -3.57 9.34
CA ALA A 162 -7.84 -2.73 10.54
C ALA A 162 -8.42 -3.40 11.80
N LYS A 163 -9.37 -4.34 11.66
CA LYS A 163 -10.04 -5.00 12.80
C LYS A 163 -9.11 -5.81 13.70
N ASP A 164 -7.99 -6.26 13.14
CA ASP A 164 -6.98 -7.08 13.83
C ASP A 164 -5.68 -6.29 14.09
N ASP A 165 -5.55 -5.07 13.55
CA ASP A 165 -4.42 -4.19 13.82
C ASP A 165 -4.55 -3.59 15.22
N SER A 166 -3.57 -3.87 16.09
CA SER A 166 -3.51 -3.38 17.48
C SER A 166 -3.70 -1.86 17.65
N ARG A 167 -3.40 -1.07 16.61
CA ARG A 167 -3.44 0.40 16.62
C ARG A 167 -4.74 0.95 16.00
N LEU A 168 -5.43 0.17 15.17
CA LEU A 168 -6.64 0.60 14.45
C LEU A 168 -7.92 -0.08 14.95
N LYS A 169 -7.81 -1.26 15.58
CA LYS A 169 -8.95 -2.05 16.08
C LYS A 169 -9.90 -1.28 17.01
N ASP A 170 -9.40 -0.21 17.64
CA ASP A 170 -10.13 0.62 18.60
C ASP A 170 -10.74 1.87 17.98
N ASN A 171 -10.46 2.17 16.70
CA ASN A 171 -11.09 3.23 15.93
C ASN A 171 -12.61 3.02 15.86
N ILE A 172 -13.39 4.10 15.94
CA ILE A 172 -14.85 4.03 16.00
C ILE A 172 -15.44 3.30 14.78
N TYR A 173 -14.98 3.62 13.57
CA TYR A 173 -15.49 2.98 12.35
C TYR A 173 -15.15 1.49 12.32
N VAL A 174 -13.95 1.12 12.77
CA VAL A 174 -13.52 -0.28 12.83
C VAL A 174 -14.34 -1.09 13.86
N LYS A 175 -14.62 -0.51 15.02
CA LYS A 175 -15.47 -1.11 16.06
C LYS A 175 -16.90 -1.30 15.58
N GLU A 176 -17.48 -0.27 14.99
CA GLU A 176 -18.85 -0.27 14.48
C GLU A 176 -19.00 -1.30 13.34
N TRP A 177 -18.01 -1.39 12.45
CA TRP A 177 -17.97 -2.40 11.40
C TRP A 177 -17.86 -3.83 11.95
N LYS A 178 -17.02 -4.04 12.97
CA LYS A 178 -16.77 -5.36 13.57
C LYS A 178 -17.97 -5.89 14.37
N ASN A 179 -18.68 -5.01 15.07
CA ASN A 179 -19.70 -5.39 16.05
C ASN A 179 -21.13 -5.42 15.49
N GLY A 180 -21.34 -5.00 14.25
CA GLY A 180 -22.66 -4.89 13.64
C GLY A 180 -22.70 -5.34 12.19
N ASN A 181 -23.89 -5.23 11.57
CA ASN A 181 -24.04 -5.35 10.12
C ASN A 181 -23.62 -4.02 9.46
N PRO A 182 -22.53 -3.98 8.67
CA PRO A 182 -22.06 -2.74 8.05
C PRO A 182 -23.11 -2.06 7.15
N GLU A 183 -23.99 -2.83 6.53
CA GLU A 183 -25.05 -2.34 5.64
C GLU A 183 -26.17 -1.61 6.38
N GLU A 184 -26.32 -1.84 7.69
CA GLU A 184 -27.35 -1.25 8.55
C GLU A 184 -26.77 -0.26 9.57
N ASN A 185 -25.44 -0.16 9.66
CA ASN A 185 -24.77 0.69 10.63
C ASN A 185 -24.68 2.14 10.13
N GLU A 186 -25.42 3.06 10.77
CA GLU A 186 -25.44 4.48 10.39
C GLU A 186 -24.04 5.13 10.31
N THR A 187 -23.11 4.74 11.19
CA THR A 187 -21.75 5.29 11.18
C THR A 187 -21.00 4.89 9.91
N ILE A 188 -21.15 3.64 9.48
CA ILE A 188 -20.52 3.11 8.26
C ILE A 188 -21.21 3.66 7.01
N ILE A 189 -22.54 3.72 7.01
CA ILE A 189 -23.31 4.32 5.91
C ILE A 189 -22.89 5.77 5.68
N ARG A 190 -22.81 6.59 6.74
CA ARG A 190 -22.39 7.99 6.62
C ARG A 190 -20.95 8.15 6.12
N LEU A 191 -20.05 7.26 6.53
CA LEU A 191 -18.67 7.25 6.02
C LEU A 191 -18.67 7.02 4.50
N VAL A 192 -19.32 5.94 4.06
CA VAL A 192 -19.41 5.57 2.64
C VAL A 192 -20.07 6.67 1.81
N GLU A 193 -21.17 7.24 2.29
CA GLU A 193 -21.87 8.34 1.62
C GLU A 193 -20.99 9.60 1.53
N GLY A 194 -20.26 9.93 2.58
CA GLY A 194 -19.31 11.05 2.59
C GLY A 194 -18.21 10.88 1.54
N LEU A 195 -17.65 9.66 1.42
CA LEU A 195 -16.65 9.33 0.39
C LEU A 195 -17.23 9.42 -1.03
N LYS A 196 -18.47 8.98 -1.22
CA LYS A 196 -19.20 9.09 -2.51
C LYS A 196 -19.49 10.55 -2.89
N GLN A 197 -19.73 11.42 -1.92
CA GLN A 197 -19.99 12.85 -2.15
C GLN A 197 -18.73 13.65 -2.47
N HIS A 198 -17.62 13.37 -1.79
CA HIS A 198 -16.32 14.03 -2.05
C HIS A 198 -15.88 13.91 -3.52
N ASN A 199 -16.18 12.76 -4.14
CA ASN A 199 -15.91 12.48 -5.55
C ASN A 199 -16.79 13.29 -6.53
N LYS A 200 -17.93 13.83 -6.08
CA LYS A 200 -18.84 14.65 -6.92
C LYS A 200 -18.51 16.15 -6.87
N THR A 201 -17.75 16.59 -5.88
CA THR A 201 -17.39 17.99 -5.65
C THR A 201 -16.10 18.45 -6.33
N ASP A 202 -15.48 17.60 -7.15
CA ASP A 202 -14.35 17.98 -8.00
C ASP A 202 -14.71 18.03 -9.51
N PRO A 203 -15.70 18.84 -9.95
CA PRO A 203 -15.69 19.37 -11.30
C PRO A 203 -14.74 20.56 -11.29
N GLY A 204 -13.71 20.50 -12.15
CA GLY A 204 -12.65 21.49 -12.21
C GLY A 204 -13.09 22.93 -11.98
N THR A 205 -12.24 23.66 -11.26
CA THR A 205 -12.16 25.11 -11.21
C THR A 205 -12.63 25.75 -12.52
N THR A 206 -13.90 26.11 -12.61
CA THR A 206 -14.38 27.15 -13.54
C THR A 206 -14.39 28.45 -12.77
N GLY A 207 -13.18 28.85 -12.35
CA GLY A 207 -12.84 30.25 -12.24
C GLY A 207 -12.65 30.77 -13.66
N GLY A 208 -13.68 31.41 -14.19
CA GLY A 208 -13.67 32.03 -15.51
C GLY A 208 -14.66 33.17 -15.54
N VAL A 209 -14.26 34.29 -14.95
CA VAL A 209 -14.91 35.59 -15.09
C VAL A 209 -14.94 35.98 -16.56
N SER A 210 -16.13 36.29 -17.09
CA SER A 210 -16.42 37.45 -17.94
C SER A 210 -17.92 37.69 -17.96
#